data_AF-A0A962IG04-F1
#
_entry.id   AF-A0A962IG04-F1
#
_cell.length_a   1.000
_cell.length_b   1.000
_cell.length_c   1.000
_cell.angle_alpha   90.00
_cell.angle_beta   90.00
_cell.angle_gamma   90.00
#
_symmetry.space_group_name_H-M   'P 1'
#
loop_
_entity.id
_entity.type
_entity.pdbx_description
1 polymer ?
#
loop_
_entity_poly.entity_id
_entity_poly.type
_entity_poly.pdbx_seq_one_letter_code
_entity_poly.pdbx_strand_id
1 'polypeptide(L)'
;MAGVNEEHGEAVPGAAACFHCGLPVPAGSHYTVTIDGQAQTLCCVGCQAVAQAIVDNDLLDFYRLRTRDSQRAAALVPEELKQLRVYDSGLMQRSFVRHHDQDVREAALILEGI
;
A
#
# COMPACT_ATOMS: atom_id res chain seq x y z
N MET A 1 -11.01 18.64 -11.54
CA MET A 1 -10.07 17.52 -11.77
C MET A 1 -9.02 17.60 -10.67
N ALA A 2 -9.27 16.95 -9.53
CA ALA A 2 -8.31 16.86 -8.44
C ALA A 2 -7.40 15.66 -8.75
N GLY A 3 -6.12 15.94 -8.93
CA GLY A 3 -5.11 14.95 -9.24
C GLY A 3 -5.00 13.91 -8.12
N VAL A 4 -4.80 12.67 -8.55
CA VAL A 4 -4.34 11.58 -7.68
C VAL A 4 -2.97 11.95 -7.14
N ASN A 5 -2.89 12.24 -5.84
CA ASN A 5 -1.63 12.47 -5.14
C ASN A 5 -0.98 11.11 -4.88
N GLU A 6 -0.17 10.67 -5.83
CA GLU A 6 0.82 9.61 -5.62
C GLU A 6 2.06 10.21 -4.97
N GLU A 7 1.96 10.48 -3.66
CA GLU A 7 3.08 10.90 -2.82
C GLU A 7 3.98 9.69 -2.50
N HIS A 8 4.79 9.32 -3.49
CA HIS A 8 5.97 8.50 -3.28
C HIS A 8 6.94 9.31 -2.40
N GLY A 9 6.87 9.08 -1.09
CA GLY A 9 7.74 9.71 -0.11
C GLY A 9 9.20 9.44 -0.41
N GLU A 10 9.89 10.48 -0.87
CA GLU A 10 11.34 10.51 -1.08
C GLU A 10 12.05 10.31 0.26
N ALA A 11 13.01 9.38 0.31
CA ALA A 11 13.77 9.08 1.52
C ALA A 11 14.68 10.26 1.88
N VAL A 12 14.39 10.95 2.99
CA VAL A 12 15.22 12.03 3.51
C VAL A 12 16.43 11.44 4.27
N PRO A 13 17.68 11.80 3.95
CA PRO A 13 18.85 11.35 4.70
C PRO A 13 18.79 11.87 6.14
N GLY A 14 18.83 10.97 7.12
CA GLY A 14 18.67 11.28 8.55
C GLY A 14 17.27 11.05 9.11
N ALA A 15 16.32 10.58 8.30
CA ALA A 15 15.01 10.15 8.77
C ALA A 15 15.11 8.90 9.66
N ALA A 16 14.37 8.88 10.77
CA ALA A 16 14.24 7.70 11.62
C ALA A 16 13.72 6.51 10.79
N ALA A 17 14.18 5.30 11.09
CA ALA A 17 13.69 4.10 10.43
C ALA A 17 12.33 3.67 11.02
N CYS A 18 11.44 3.18 10.18
CA CYS A 18 10.17 2.59 10.58
C CYS A 18 10.44 1.34 11.41
N PHE A 19 9.85 1.25 12.60
CA PHE A 19 10.06 0.11 13.49
C PHE A 19 9.63 -1.23 12.85
N HIS A 20 8.56 -1.22 12.04
CA HIS A 20 8.01 -2.44 11.46
C HIS A 20 8.79 -2.93 10.22
N CYS A 21 8.99 -2.06 9.22
CA CYS A 21 9.51 -2.43 7.90
C CYS A 21 10.94 -1.95 7.61
N GLY A 22 11.55 -1.17 8.52
CA GLY A 22 12.91 -0.65 8.37
C GLY A 22 13.07 0.49 7.35
N LEU A 23 12.03 0.84 6.58
CA LEU A 23 12.07 1.95 5.62
C LEU A 23 12.11 3.32 6.33
N PRO A 24 12.68 4.37 5.70
CA PRO A 24 12.67 5.72 6.25
C PRO A 24 11.27 6.22 6.59
N VAL A 25 11.12 6.87 7.74
CA VAL A 25 9.89 7.55 8.14
C VAL A 25 9.82 8.90 7.42
N PRO A 26 8.78 9.16 6.59
CA PRO A 26 8.61 10.45 5.94
C PRO A 26 8.44 11.59 6.95
N ALA A 27 8.93 12.78 6.60
CA ALA A 27 8.67 13.98 7.39
C ALA A 27 7.16 14.23 7.51
N GLY A 28 6.67 14.53 8.73
CA GLY A 28 5.25 14.71 8.99
C GLY A 28 4.46 13.42 9.24
N SER A 29 5.12 12.25 9.25
CA SER A 29 4.48 11.03 9.73
C SER A 29 4.08 11.15 11.19
N HIS A 30 2.85 10.75 11.49
CA HIS A 30 2.25 10.75 12.82
C HIS A 30 1.85 9.33 13.26
N TYR A 31 2.23 8.31 12.48
CA TYR A 31 1.90 6.92 12.77
C TYR A 31 2.80 6.37 13.87
N THR A 32 2.19 5.92 14.96
CA THR A 32 2.90 5.38 16.14
C THR A 32 2.19 4.16 16.71
N VAL A 33 2.95 3.31 17.40
CA VAL A 33 2.45 2.16 18.17
C VAL A 33 3.26 2.04 19.46
N THR A 34 2.64 1.61 20.55
CA THR A 34 3.36 1.34 21.81
C THR A 34 3.80 -0.12 21.86
N ILE A 35 5.10 -0.35 21.94
CA ILE A 35 5.72 -1.69 22.03
C ILE A 35 6.64 -1.69 23.24
N ASP A 36 6.46 -2.65 24.15
CA ASP A 36 7.20 -2.72 25.44
C ASP A 36 7.17 -1.40 26.23
N GLY A 37 6.04 -0.68 26.18
CA GLY A 37 5.87 0.62 26.83
C GLY A 37 6.59 1.80 26.16
N GLN A 38 7.23 1.60 25.01
CA GLN A 38 7.88 2.66 24.24
C GLN A 38 7.07 2.98 22.98
N ALA A 39 6.92 4.28 22.69
CA ALA A 39 6.31 4.73 21.44
C ALA A 39 7.29 4.53 20.27
N GLN A 40 6.90 3.70 19.31
CA GLN A 40 7.66 3.40 18.10
C GLN A 40 7.03 4.08 16.89
N THR A 41 7.86 4.77 16.10
CA THR A 41 7.42 5.50 14.91
C THR A 41 7.35 4.60 13.68
N LEU A 42 6.36 4.84 12.82
CA LEU A 42 6.08 4.05 11.62
C LEU A 42 5.97 4.93 10.38
N CYS A 43 6.24 4.37 9.20
CA CYS A 43 6.26 5.14 7.95
C CYS A 43 4.87 5.36 7.33
N CYS A 44 3.86 4.55 7.66
CA CYS A 44 2.51 4.64 7.08
C CYS A 44 1.45 3.95 7.94
N VAL A 45 0.17 4.21 7.64
CA VAL A 45 -0.99 3.56 8.29
C VAL A 45 -0.96 2.03 8.20
N GLY A 46 -0.47 1.47 7.08
CA GLY A 46 -0.35 0.02 6.92
C GLY A 46 0.63 -0.60 7.92
N CYS A 47 1.78 0.04 8.15
CA CYS A 47 2.73 -0.42 9.16
C CYS A 47 2.16 -0.29 10.57
N GLN A 48 1.35 0.75 10.84
CA GLN A 48 0.65 0.90 12.11
C GLN A 48 -0.38 -0.20 12.34
N ALA A 49 -1.21 -0.50 11.35
CA ALA A 49 -2.20 -1.56 11.46
C ALA A 49 -1.56 -2.93 11.74
N VAL A 50 -0.49 -3.28 11.01
CA VAL A 50 0.21 -4.55 11.23
C VAL A 50 0.91 -4.58 12.59
N ALA A 51 1.64 -3.52 12.95
CA ALA A 51 2.33 -3.47 14.23
C ALA A 51 1.33 -3.52 15.41
N GLN A 52 0.22 -2.78 15.33
CA GLN A 52 -0.84 -2.82 16.34
C GLN A 52 -1.45 -4.22 16.44
N ALA A 53 -1.74 -4.88 15.32
CA ALA A 53 -2.23 -6.26 15.33
C ALA A 53 -1.24 -7.23 16.00
N ILE A 54 0.07 -7.06 15.80
CA ILE A 54 1.09 -7.87 16.49
C ILE A 54 1.04 -7.63 18.00
N VAL A 55 0.91 -6.38 18.45
CA VAL A 55 0.77 -6.04 19.88
C VAL A 55 -0.50 -6.63 20.47
N ASP A 56 -1.65 -6.42 19.81
CA ASP A 56 -2.97 -6.81 20.29
C ASP A 56 -3.15 -8.33 20.40
N ASN A 57 -2.33 -9.10 19.69
CA ASN A 57 -2.36 -10.57 19.69
C ASN A 57 -1.21 -11.19 20.50
N ASP A 58 -0.48 -10.40 21.31
CA ASP A 58 0.65 -10.86 22.12
C ASP A 58 1.76 -11.53 21.29
N LEU A 59 1.94 -11.12 20.03
CA LEU A 59 2.90 -11.70 19.09
C LEU A 59 4.23 -10.94 19.05
N LEU A 60 4.60 -10.23 20.13
CA LEU A 60 5.78 -9.36 20.17
C LEU A 60 7.11 -10.09 19.90
N ASP A 61 7.17 -11.40 20.17
CA ASP A 61 8.32 -12.24 19.81
C ASP A 61 8.63 -12.25 18.31
N PHE A 62 7.67 -11.87 17.47
CA PHE A 62 7.89 -11.57 16.06
C PHE A 62 9.10 -10.64 15.84
N TYR A 63 9.23 -9.57 16.64
CA TYR A 63 10.31 -8.60 16.49
C TYR A 63 11.67 -9.13 16.99
N ARG A 64 11.67 -10.15 17.85
CA ARG A 64 12.90 -10.82 18.33
C ARG A 64 13.38 -11.88 17.36
N LEU A 65 12.45 -12.64 16.78
CA LEU A 65 12.73 -13.77 15.91
C LEU A 65 12.91 -13.38 14.43
N ARG A 66 12.57 -12.15 14.05
CA ARG A 66 12.73 -11.71 12.66
C ARG A 66 14.20 -11.72 12.25
N THR A 67 14.50 -12.40 11.15
CA THR A 67 15.84 -12.40 10.54
C THR A 67 16.06 -11.21 9.60
N ARG A 68 14.99 -10.58 9.12
CA ARG A 68 15.02 -9.37 8.28
C ARG A 68 13.80 -8.51 8.58
N ASP A 69 13.89 -7.21 8.27
CA ASP A 69 12.74 -6.32 8.34
C ASP A 69 11.62 -6.79 7.41
N SER A 70 10.37 -6.52 7.80
CA SER A 70 9.20 -6.81 6.98
C SER A 70 9.28 -6.01 5.70
N GLN A 71 9.67 -6.66 4.61
CA GLN A 71 9.67 -6.01 3.31
C GLN A 71 8.23 -5.67 2.96
N ARG A 72 8.01 -4.45 2.46
CA ARG A 72 6.81 -4.19 1.65
C ARG A 72 6.75 -5.31 0.62
N ALA A 73 5.58 -5.92 0.45
CA ALA A 73 5.37 -6.81 -0.68
C ALA A 73 5.79 -6.02 -1.92
N ALA A 74 6.97 -6.33 -2.47
CA ALA A 74 7.35 -5.83 -3.76
C ALA A 74 6.20 -6.28 -4.66
N ALA A 75 5.61 -5.35 -5.39
CA ALA A 75 4.52 -5.64 -6.30
C ALA A 75 5.07 -6.57 -7.40
N LEU A 76 5.17 -7.87 -7.09
CA LEU A 76 5.36 -8.96 -8.03
C LEU A 76 4.01 -9.15 -8.69
N VAL A 77 3.53 -8.10 -9.36
CA VAL A 77 2.41 -8.21 -10.28
C VAL A 77 2.89 -9.17 -11.36
N PRO A 78 2.26 -10.35 -11.51
CA PRO A 78 2.61 -11.31 -12.55
C PRO A 78 2.67 -10.61 -13.90
N GLU A 79 3.59 -11.00 -14.78
CA GLU A 79 3.74 -10.38 -16.10
C GLU A 79 2.43 -10.47 -16.90
N GLU A 80 1.65 -11.53 -16.69
CA GLU A 80 0.34 -11.75 -17.27
C GLU A 80 -0.63 -10.61 -16.88
N LEU A 81 -0.59 -10.14 -15.63
CA LEU A 81 -1.43 -9.02 -15.20
C LEU A 81 -0.92 -7.67 -15.73
N LYS A 82 0.39 -7.53 -16.00
CA LYS A 82 0.92 -6.30 -16.61
C LYS A 82 0.40 -6.10 -18.02
N GLN A 83 0.10 -7.18 -18.76
CA GLN A 83 -0.51 -7.11 -20.07
C GLN A 83 -1.93 -6.51 -20.02
N LEU A 84 -2.64 -6.68 -18.90
CA LEU A 84 -3.98 -6.11 -18.70
C LEU A 84 -3.99 -4.58 -18.56
N ARG A 85 -2.84 -3.93 -18.33
CA ARG A 85 -2.74 -2.46 -18.27
C ARG A 85 -3.22 -1.76 -19.55
N VAL A 86 -3.29 -2.47 -20.68
CA VAL A 86 -3.88 -1.94 -21.91
C VAL A 86 -5.36 -1.53 -21.71
N TYR A 87 -6.09 -2.21 -20.84
CA TYR A 87 -7.49 -1.91 -20.51
C TYR A 87 -7.65 -0.69 -19.60
N ASP A 88 -6.57 -0.22 -18.97
CA ASP A 88 -6.55 1.05 -18.21
C ASP A 88 -6.39 2.27 -19.14
N SER A 89 -6.02 2.04 -20.41
CA SER A 89 -5.88 3.13 -21.37
C SER A 89 -7.24 3.72 -21.73
N GLY A 90 -7.35 5.05 -21.67
CA GLY A 90 -8.60 5.74 -22.01
C GLY A 90 -9.08 5.47 -23.44
N LEU A 91 -8.15 5.21 -24.38
CA LEU A 91 -8.50 4.81 -25.74
C LEU A 91 -9.20 3.45 -25.79
N MET A 92 -8.70 2.47 -25.02
CA MET A 92 -9.31 1.14 -24.97
C MET A 92 -10.65 1.19 -24.23
N GLN A 93 -10.72 1.91 -23.11
CA GLN A 93 -11.96 2.09 -22.35
C GLN A 93 -13.09 2.71 -23.19
N ARG A 94 -12.79 3.65 -24.09
CA ARG A 94 -13.81 4.24 -24.99
C ARG A 94 -14.53 3.22 -25.87
N SER A 95 -13.96 2.04 -26.10
CA SER A 95 -14.57 1.00 -26.94
C SER A 95 -15.65 0.18 -26.22
N PHE A 96 -15.65 0.12 -24.88
CA PHE A 96 -16.59 -0.73 -24.12
C PHE A 96 -17.13 -0.10 -22.82
N VAL A 97 -16.58 1.04 -22.37
CA VAL A 97 -17.06 1.81 -21.21
C VAL A 97 -17.96 2.93 -21.70
N ARG A 98 -19.21 2.92 -21.24
CA ARG A 98 -20.15 4.04 -21.37
C ARG A 98 -20.00 4.96 -20.17
N HIS A 99 -19.94 6.25 -20.44
CA HIS A 99 -20.01 7.27 -19.40
C HIS A 99 -21.48 7.70 -19.27
N HIS A 100 -22.05 7.59 -18.07
CA HIS A 100 -23.35 8.19 -17.72
C HIS A 100 -23.09 9.58 -17.11
N ASP A 101 -23.93 10.06 -16.18
CA ASP A 101 -23.68 11.30 -15.43
C ASP A 101 -22.26 11.38 -14.84
N GLN A 102 -21.85 12.55 -14.35
CA GLN A 102 -20.44 12.94 -14.19
C GLN A 102 -19.50 11.95 -13.46
N ASP A 103 -20.00 11.10 -12.57
CA ASP A 103 -19.21 10.11 -11.81
C ASP A 103 -19.54 8.63 -12.09
N VAL A 104 -20.44 8.34 -13.04
CA VAL A 104 -20.87 6.96 -13.31
C VAL A 104 -20.28 6.46 -14.63
N ARG A 105 -19.60 5.31 -14.58
CA ARG A 105 -19.07 4.59 -15.74
C ARG A 105 -19.61 3.17 -15.73
N GLU A 106 -20.12 2.72 -16.87
CA GLU A 106 -20.73 1.40 -17.05
C GLU A 106 -19.99 0.62 -18.14
N ALA A 107 -19.71 -0.66 -17.88
CA ALA A 107 -19.18 -1.60 -18.87
C ALA A 107 -19.98 -2.91 -18.78
N ALA A 108 -20.36 -3.48 -19.92
CA ALA A 108 -21.02 -4.78 -19.98
C ALA A 108 -20.01 -5.84 -20.46
N LEU A 109 -19.75 -6.84 -19.62
CA LEU A 109 -18.90 -7.98 -19.96
C LEU A 109 -19.75 -9.25 -19.97
N ILE A 110 -19.50 -10.08 -20.98
CA ILE A 110 -20.01 -11.45 -21.04
C ILE A 110 -18.83 -12.36 -20.70
N LEU A 111 -18.98 -13.17 -19.66
CA LEU A 111 -18.00 -14.19 -19.26
C LEU A 111 -18.54 -15.54 -19.70
N GLU A 112 -17.80 -16.22 -20.58
CA GLU A 112 -18.14 -17.56 -21.07
C GLU A 112 -17.13 -18.58 -20.56
N GLY A 113 -17.60 -19.78 -20.18
CA GLY A 113 -16.73 -20.93 -19.86
C GLY A 113 -16.16 -21.00 -18.43
N ILE A 114 -16.93 -20.59 -17.42
CA ILE A 114 -16.65 -20.99 -16.01
C ILE A 114 -16.88 -22.48 -15.77
#